data_AF-A0A3Q2E4H8-F1
#
_entry.id   AF-A0A3Q2E4H8-F1
#
_cell.length_a   1.000
_cell.length_b   1.000
_cell.length_c   1.000
_cell.angle_alpha   90.00
_cell.angle_beta   90.00
_cell.angle_gamma   90.00
#
_symmetry.space_group_name_H-M   'P 1'
#
loop_
_entity.id
_entity.type
_entity.pdbx_description
1 polymer ?
#
loop_
_entity_poly.entity_id
_entity_poly.type
_entity_poly.pdbx_seq_one_letter_code
_entity_poly.pdbx_strand_id
1 'polypeptide(L)'
;MAPVSLGLFFSALLLQEAAALQRARCSGNLCCFQESLDSKAAQEACEGQTGKLVQSSTSVETSKFERLLRGFTGVFWLQGGPNCTAVSAGSGPGFKVRPEHCGDILDGFFCAFGSSDVCGVVRDSGNTSVTYRSHAGFEFADSETFPPGTLALAARPGAQFPDSKYLCVANWLQAPWRCEVLQGGCDHSCDQFNHTCTCPAAQSLHHNSFSCTNTSEPGSSSPSEIRRCSEGYRPAADGKSCVDVDECADEKNACLAEGKVCVNLDGGYECDCAEGFAMEEGACVNVSICRLCEHMDCAKISGVYQCKCREGYRVSPKDPTKCEQVCNQKTCPAICHPNPKQESKNTPCFCPEGFILDHSEGAATCHDFDECEAQRLCDHDCENLFGGFRCVCRKGYTLQKEKCVRMNHTEEDEDEEDASGSPPPPAPSTTPISLQPAALPSYIKTGSVLGITVFLALCGGLMLCVVRYAATRCRTLNLTALKHPDIDIFYLQQVTTETYKRLSFDKQARNEPQRV
;
A
#
# COMPACT_ATOMS: atom_id res chain seq x y z
N MET A 1 22.45 15.86 76.61
CA MET A 1 21.36 16.34 75.73
C MET A 1 21.80 16.14 74.29
N ALA A 2 20.87 15.67 73.44
CA ALA A 2 20.96 15.33 72.02
C ALA A 2 21.00 13.80 71.72
N PRO A 3 20.21 13.32 70.73
CA PRO A 3 19.62 11.98 70.74
C PRO A 3 20.31 10.97 69.79
N VAL A 4 19.94 9.71 69.98
CA VAL A 4 20.46 8.48 69.39
C VAL A 4 19.48 7.95 68.32
N SER A 5 20.04 7.30 67.29
CA SER A 5 19.41 6.36 66.33
C SER A 5 18.33 6.86 65.37
N LEU A 6 18.75 7.16 64.14
CA LEU A 6 17.97 6.91 62.92
C LEU A 6 18.91 6.28 61.88
N GLY A 7 18.90 4.95 61.81
CA GLY A 7 19.78 4.20 60.91
C GLY A 7 19.69 2.74 61.29
N LEU A 8 18.63 2.09 60.79
CA LEU A 8 18.34 0.63 60.75
C LEU A 8 16.80 0.46 60.79
N PHE A 9 16.09 0.96 59.77
CA PHE A 9 14.66 0.65 59.55
C PHE A 9 14.26 0.62 58.07
N PHE A 10 15.20 0.36 57.17
CA PHE A 10 14.92 0.10 55.75
C PHE A 10 15.74 -1.11 55.27
N SER A 11 15.61 -2.23 55.98
CA SER A 11 16.30 -3.47 55.63
C SER A 11 15.47 -4.70 56.02
N ALA A 12 14.19 -4.77 55.59
CA ALA A 12 13.37 -6.00 55.66
C ALA A 12 12.00 -5.87 54.94
N LEU A 13 11.91 -5.21 53.79
CA LEU A 13 10.65 -5.15 53.03
C LEU A 13 10.88 -5.13 51.50
N LEU A 14 11.74 -6.03 51.04
CA LEU A 14 11.84 -6.39 49.62
C LEU A 14 12.08 -7.91 49.50
N LEU A 15 11.25 -8.70 50.18
CA LEU A 15 10.91 -10.02 49.66
C LEU A 15 9.57 -9.88 48.95
N GLN A 16 9.66 -9.86 47.62
CA GLN A 16 8.67 -10.48 46.75
C GLN A 16 7.28 -9.85 46.76
N GLU A 17 7.19 -8.58 46.38
CA GLU A 17 6.06 -8.20 45.54
C GLU A 17 6.29 -8.88 44.19
N ALA A 18 5.53 -9.94 43.92
CA ALA A 18 5.40 -10.47 42.58
C ALA A 18 4.93 -9.30 41.71
N ALA A 19 5.85 -8.65 40.99
CA ALA A 19 5.51 -7.66 39.99
C ALA A 19 4.45 -8.33 39.10
N ALA A 20 3.21 -7.83 39.18
CA ALA A 20 2.15 -8.31 38.31
C ALA A 20 2.69 -8.20 36.89
N LEU A 21 2.88 -9.33 36.22
CA LEU A 21 3.51 -9.38 34.91
C LEU A 21 2.65 -8.52 33.97
N GLN A 22 3.13 -7.32 33.63
CA GLN A 22 2.46 -6.42 32.72
C GLN A 22 2.33 -7.14 31.38
N ARG A 23 1.11 -7.57 31.06
CA ARG A 23 0.81 -8.35 29.86
C ARG A 23 0.04 -7.50 28.89
N ALA A 24 0.36 -7.65 27.62
CA ALA A 24 -0.39 -7.06 26.55
C ALA A 24 -0.68 -8.09 25.46
N ARG A 25 -1.80 -7.90 24.76
CA ARG A 25 -2.14 -8.70 23.58
C ARG A 25 -2.66 -7.80 22.49
N CYS A 26 -2.24 -8.06 21.26
CA CYS A 26 -2.57 -7.26 20.10
C CYS A 26 -3.10 -8.11 18.94
N SER A 27 -4.05 -7.55 18.20
CA SER A 27 -4.64 -8.18 17.01
C SER A 27 -5.02 -7.09 16.02
N GLY A 28 -4.34 -7.05 14.88
CA GLY A 28 -4.47 -5.96 13.91
C GLY A 28 -3.92 -4.66 14.50
N ASN A 29 -4.74 -3.61 14.54
CA ASN A 29 -4.34 -2.31 15.07
C ASN A 29 -4.87 -2.02 16.49
N LEU A 30 -5.36 -3.06 17.18
CA LEU A 30 -5.98 -2.96 18.50
C LEU A 30 -5.19 -3.80 19.50
N CYS A 31 -4.86 -3.22 20.65
CA CYS A 31 -4.20 -3.91 21.76
C CYS A 31 -4.95 -3.74 23.07
N CYS A 32 -4.91 -4.80 23.88
CA CYS A 32 -5.36 -4.84 25.25
C CYS A 32 -4.13 -4.84 26.17
N PHE A 33 -4.07 -3.92 27.13
CA PHE A 33 -3.02 -3.82 28.13
C PHE A 33 -3.60 -4.12 29.51
N GLN A 34 -2.95 -5.01 30.26
CA GLN A 34 -3.37 -5.39 31.61
C GLN A 34 -2.53 -4.63 32.63
N GLU A 35 -3.09 -3.51 33.09
CA GLU A 35 -2.49 -2.64 34.10
C GLU A 35 -3.61 -1.94 34.87
N SER A 36 -3.55 -2.00 36.19
CA SER A 36 -4.62 -1.51 37.03
C SER A 36 -4.58 0.02 37.15
N LEU A 37 -5.47 0.71 36.43
CA LEU A 37 -5.47 2.18 36.30
C LEU A 37 -6.87 2.77 36.37
N ASP A 38 -6.96 4.05 36.73
CA ASP A 38 -8.16 4.86 36.51
C ASP A 38 -8.31 5.29 35.04
N SER A 39 -9.46 5.86 34.67
CA SER A 39 -9.71 6.22 33.27
C SER A 39 -8.74 7.26 32.71
N LYS A 40 -8.24 8.18 33.54
CA LYS A 40 -7.34 9.25 33.08
C LYS A 40 -5.93 8.70 32.90
N ALA A 41 -5.45 7.94 33.87
CA ALA A 41 -4.16 7.25 33.81
C ALA A 41 -4.13 6.23 32.65
N ALA A 42 -5.23 5.52 32.39
CA ALA A 42 -5.34 4.63 31.23
C ALA A 42 -5.23 5.40 29.90
N GLN A 43 -5.80 6.60 29.80
CA GLN A 43 -5.65 7.44 28.62
C GLN A 43 -4.20 7.90 28.45
N GLU A 44 -3.57 8.42 29.51
CA GLU A 44 -2.17 8.86 29.50
C GLU A 44 -1.21 7.71 29.16
N ALA A 45 -1.44 6.51 29.71
CA ALA A 45 -0.67 5.31 29.41
C ALA A 45 -0.79 4.91 27.93
N CYS A 46 -2.01 5.00 27.37
CA CYS A 46 -2.26 4.70 25.96
C CYS A 46 -1.57 5.69 25.02
N GLU A 47 -1.66 6.99 25.33
CA GLU A 47 -0.99 8.05 24.58
C GLU A 47 0.54 7.93 24.67
N GLY A 48 1.05 7.52 25.83
CA GLY A 48 2.46 7.16 26.01
C GLY A 48 2.92 6.02 25.09
N GLN A 49 2.02 5.08 24.77
CA GLN A 49 2.25 4.05 23.76
C GLN A 49 2.15 4.55 22.31
N THR A 50 1.91 5.84 22.06
CA THR A 50 1.53 6.43 20.76
C THR A 50 0.16 5.97 20.23
N GLY A 51 -0.63 5.33 21.09
CA GLY A 51 -1.99 4.88 20.79
C GLY A 51 -3.05 5.89 21.19
N LYS A 52 -4.31 5.56 20.90
CA LYS A 52 -5.49 6.28 21.40
C LYS A 52 -6.45 5.30 22.06
N LEU A 53 -6.99 5.71 23.20
CA LEU A 53 -7.99 4.91 23.91
C LEU A 53 -9.20 4.68 22.99
N VAL A 54 -9.71 3.45 22.96
CA VAL A 54 -10.67 3.02 21.93
C VAL A 54 -12.06 3.59 22.18
N GLN A 55 -12.63 4.29 21.21
CA GLN A 55 -14.01 4.80 21.31
C GLN A 55 -15.04 3.68 21.22
N SER A 56 -16.01 3.73 22.12
CA SER A 56 -17.20 2.87 22.07
C SER A 56 -18.11 3.31 20.91
N SER A 57 -17.84 2.82 19.70
CA SER A 57 -18.78 2.88 18.58
C SER A 57 -19.39 1.50 18.35
N THR A 58 -20.69 1.45 18.04
CA THR A 58 -21.43 0.23 17.71
C THR A 58 -20.91 -0.51 16.48
N SER A 59 -19.88 0.02 15.81
CA SER A 59 -19.24 -0.54 14.61
C SER A 59 -17.86 -1.16 14.88
N VAL A 60 -17.36 -1.19 16.11
CA VAL A 60 -16.10 -1.89 16.38
C VAL A 60 -16.33 -3.39 16.24
N GLU A 61 -15.54 -4.02 15.36
CA GLU A 61 -15.58 -5.45 15.03
C GLU A 61 -15.58 -6.30 16.31
N THR A 62 -16.77 -6.77 16.70
CA THR A 62 -16.99 -7.62 17.88
C THR A 62 -16.03 -8.82 17.92
N SER A 63 -15.64 -9.33 16.75
CA SER A 63 -14.67 -10.40 16.57
C SER A 63 -13.24 -10.05 17.05
N LYS A 64 -12.80 -8.79 16.95
CA LYS A 64 -11.47 -8.35 17.43
C LYS A 64 -11.41 -8.29 18.95
N PHE A 65 -12.46 -7.74 19.59
CA PHE A 65 -12.56 -7.74 21.06
C PHE A 65 -12.64 -9.16 21.62
N GLU A 66 -13.43 -10.05 21.02
CA GLU A 66 -13.52 -11.44 21.46
C GLU A 66 -12.17 -12.17 21.36
N ARG A 67 -11.40 -11.93 20.30
CA ARG A 67 -10.06 -12.53 20.13
C ARG A 67 -9.07 -12.02 21.18
N LEU A 68 -9.05 -10.71 21.42
CA LEU A 68 -8.15 -10.09 22.40
C LEU A 68 -8.46 -10.52 23.84
N LEU A 69 -9.74 -10.58 24.18
CA LEU A 69 -10.20 -10.93 25.52
C LEU A 69 -10.17 -12.45 25.79
N ARG A 70 -9.84 -13.28 24.79
CA ARG A 70 -9.79 -14.73 24.95
C ARG A 70 -8.68 -15.14 25.93
N GLY A 71 -9.05 -15.53 27.14
CA GLY A 71 -8.08 -15.88 28.20
C GLY A 71 -7.65 -14.68 29.07
N PHE A 72 -8.23 -13.50 28.84
CA PHE A 72 -8.21 -12.39 29.79
C PHE A 72 -9.52 -12.37 30.59
N THR A 73 -9.42 -12.14 31.90
CA THR A 73 -10.58 -11.92 32.78
C THR A 73 -10.39 -10.59 33.47
N GLY A 74 -11.41 -9.72 33.41
CA GLY A 74 -11.33 -8.41 34.02
C GLY A 74 -12.21 -7.38 33.35
N VAL A 75 -12.10 -6.15 33.82
CA VAL A 75 -12.78 -4.98 33.29
C VAL A 75 -11.74 -4.04 32.69
N PHE A 76 -11.96 -3.58 31.46
CA PHE A 76 -10.98 -2.84 30.68
C PHE A 76 -11.55 -1.51 30.18
N TRP A 77 -10.82 -0.42 30.37
CA TRP A 77 -11.22 0.92 29.95
C TRP A 77 -11.34 1.06 28.43
N LEU A 78 -12.39 1.78 28.02
CA LEU A 78 -12.61 2.36 26.69
C LEU A 78 -12.69 3.89 26.78
N GLN A 79 -12.54 4.57 25.66
CA GLN A 79 -12.82 6.00 25.53
C GLN A 79 -14.34 6.21 25.53
N GLY A 80 -14.86 6.59 26.69
CA GLY A 80 -16.25 6.98 26.90
C GLY A 80 -16.39 8.49 27.04
N GLY A 81 -17.51 9.04 26.59
CA GLY A 81 -17.88 10.45 26.80
C GLY A 81 -18.08 10.79 28.29
N PRO A 82 -19.04 11.66 28.66
CA PRO A 82 -19.10 12.26 30.01
C PRO A 82 -19.19 11.26 31.18
N ASN A 83 -19.46 9.97 30.94
CA ASN A 83 -19.69 8.96 31.97
C ASN A 83 -18.63 7.85 32.04
N CYS A 84 -17.53 7.91 31.27
CA CYS A 84 -16.54 6.82 31.13
C CYS A 84 -17.15 5.46 30.74
N THR A 85 -16.40 4.57 30.10
CA THR A 85 -16.97 3.31 29.59
C THR A 85 -15.94 2.21 29.66
N ALA A 86 -16.37 1.02 30.02
CA ALA A 86 -15.50 -0.13 30.13
C ALA A 86 -16.13 -1.38 29.51
N VAL A 87 -15.27 -2.35 29.19
CA VAL A 87 -15.63 -3.67 28.72
C VAL A 87 -15.31 -4.68 29.79
N SER A 88 -16.31 -5.45 30.20
CA SER A 88 -16.11 -6.60 31.09
C SER A 88 -15.99 -7.89 30.29
N ALA A 89 -14.92 -8.63 30.56
CA ALA A 89 -14.65 -9.97 30.03
C ALA A 89 -14.69 -10.99 31.17
N GLY A 90 -15.56 -12.00 31.02
CA GLY A 90 -15.71 -13.09 31.99
C GLY A 90 -15.23 -14.43 31.43
N SER A 91 -15.37 -15.50 32.21
CA SER A 91 -14.99 -16.87 31.81
C SER A 91 -15.85 -17.50 30.70
N GLY A 92 -16.82 -16.77 30.13
CA GLY A 92 -17.72 -17.24 29.07
C GLY A 92 -17.53 -16.48 27.75
N PRO A 93 -18.11 -16.96 26.63
CA PRO A 93 -18.04 -16.26 25.35
C PRO A 93 -18.85 -14.96 25.39
N GLY A 94 -18.22 -13.87 24.97
CA GLY A 94 -18.83 -12.55 24.85
C GLY A 94 -18.36 -11.56 25.92
N PHE A 95 -18.48 -10.28 25.59
CA PHE A 95 -18.11 -9.16 26.46
C PHE A 95 -19.31 -8.24 26.67
N LYS A 96 -19.31 -7.48 27.77
CA LYS A 96 -20.36 -6.48 28.05
C LYS A 96 -19.75 -5.10 28.21
N VAL A 97 -20.19 -4.18 27.36
CA VAL A 97 -19.87 -2.75 27.46
C VAL A 97 -20.78 -2.13 28.53
N ARG A 98 -20.19 -1.43 29.51
CA ARG A 98 -20.91 -0.80 30.63
C ARG A 98 -20.30 0.56 30.98
N PRO A 99 -21.11 1.53 31.42
CA PRO A 99 -20.58 2.74 32.04
C PRO A 99 -20.00 2.39 33.43
N GLU A 100 -18.90 3.03 33.79
CA GLU A 100 -18.19 2.86 35.08
C GLU A 100 -17.77 4.24 35.62
N HIS A 101 -17.49 4.39 36.92
CA HIS A 101 -17.06 5.69 37.42
C HIS A 101 -15.62 5.95 37.01
N CYS A 102 -15.35 7.13 36.44
CA CYS A 102 -14.03 7.46 35.88
C CYS A 102 -12.85 7.33 36.86
N GLY A 103 -13.11 7.43 38.17
CA GLY A 103 -12.10 7.28 39.23
C GLY A 103 -11.93 5.85 39.75
N ASP A 104 -12.71 4.89 39.24
CA ASP A 104 -12.54 3.48 39.59
C ASP A 104 -11.23 2.95 38.99
N ILE A 105 -10.58 2.01 39.68
CA ILE A 105 -9.38 1.34 39.16
C ILE A 105 -9.84 0.04 38.53
N LEU A 106 -9.65 -0.08 37.21
CA LEU A 106 -10.02 -1.29 36.45
C LEU A 106 -8.79 -2.11 36.09
N ASP A 107 -8.96 -3.30 35.53
CA ASP A 107 -7.89 -4.28 35.30
C ASP A 107 -7.00 -3.98 34.09
N GLY A 108 -7.40 -3.04 33.23
CA GLY A 108 -6.64 -2.70 32.03
C GLY A 108 -7.34 -1.71 31.11
N PHE A 109 -6.84 -1.58 29.89
CA PHE A 109 -7.36 -0.64 28.90
C PHE A 109 -7.10 -1.09 27.46
N PHE A 110 -7.90 -0.58 26.52
CA PHE A 110 -7.73 -0.83 25.09
C PHE A 110 -7.19 0.37 24.34
N CYS A 111 -6.16 0.14 23.54
CA CYS A 111 -5.55 1.14 22.66
C CYS A 111 -5.67 0.75 21.19
N ALA A 112 -6.09 1.71 20.38
CA ALA A 112 -5.98 1.64 18.92
C ALA A 112 -4.72 2.37 18.44
N PHE A 113 -4.09 1.79 17.43
CA PHE A 113 -2.93 2.33 16.74
C PHE A 113 -3.24 2.56 15.26
N GLY A 114 -2.38 3.32 14.56
CA GLY A 114 -2.43 3.44 13.11
C GLY A 114 -2.16 2.08 12.45
N SER A 115 -3.00 1.66 11.50
CA SER A 115 -2.87 0.35 10.85
C SER A 115 -1.60 0.19 10.02
N SER A 116 -1.02 1.29 9.54
CA SER A 116 0.26 1.33 8.81
C SER A 116 1.50 1.25 9.71
N ASP A 117 1.31 1.43 11.02
CA ASP A 117 2.41 1.67 11.96
C ASP A 117 2.73 0.42 12.80
N VAL A 118 1.86 -0.60 12.74
CA VAL A 118 2.04 -1.87 13.46
C VAL A 118 2.94 -2.84 12.69
N CYS A 119 3.77 -3.59 13.42
CA CYS A 119 4.66 -4.60 12.85
C CYS A 119 4.09 -6.01 13.00
N GLY A 120 4.40 -6.91 12.06
CA GLY A 120 4.04 -8.33 12.15
C GLY A 120 5.01 -9.15 13.00
N VAL A 121 4.86 -10.48 13.01
CA VAL A 121 5.80 -11.38 13.68
C VAL A 121 7.16 -11.37 12.98
N VAL A 122 8.25 -11.32 13.75
CA VAL A 122 9.63 -11.44 13.24
C VAL A 122 9.85 -12.87 12.76
N ARG A 123 10.25 -13.05 11.50
CA ARG A 123 10.59 -14.35 10.93
C ARG A 123 12.09 -14.57 11.08
N ASP A 124 12.47 -15.50 11.93
CA ASP A 124 13.84 -15.94 12.11
C ASP A 124 13.93 -17.47 11.90
N SER A 125 15.13 -17.96 11.59
CA SER A 125 15.42 -19.38 11.37
C SER A 125 14.88 -20.25 12.52
N GLY A 126 14.28 -21.40 12.18
CA GLY A 126 13.28 -22.12 13.02
C GLY A 126 13.69 -22.68 14.39
N ASN A 127 14.80 -22.24 14.99
CA ASN A 127 15.24 -22.63 16.33
C ASN A 127 15.49 -21.44 17.28
N THR A 128 15.06 -20.23 16.92
CA THR A 128 15.14 -19.04 17.79
C THR A 128 13.79 -18.70 18.40
N SER A 129 13.80 -18.36 19.69
CA SER A 129 12.64 -17.81 20.40
C SER A 129 12.68 -16.29 20.34
N VAL A 130 11.56 -15.66 19.98
CA VAL A 130 11.44 -14.19 19.93
C VAL A 130 10.59 -13.70 21.09
N THR A 131 11.17 -12.82 21.90
CA THR A 131 10.49 -12.15 23.00
C THR A 131 10.13 -10.72 22.59
N TYR A 132 8.86 -10.35 22.76
CA TYR A 132 8.34 -9.03 22.39
C TYR A 132 8.02 -8.22 23.65
N ARG A 133 8.56 -7.01 23.73
CA ARG A 133 8.36 -6.12 24.88
C ARG A 133 8.10 -4.67 24.45
N SER A 134 7.09 -4.02 25.02
CA SER A 134 6.90 -2.58 24.81
C SER A 134 7.95 -1.77 25.56
N HIS A 135 8.16 -0.51 25.17
CA HIS A 135 9.03 0.40 25.91
C HIS A 135 8.55 0.67 27.35
N ALA A 136 7.24 0.53 27.61
CA ALA A 136 6.68 0.63 28.97
C ALA A 136 6.80 -0.68 29.77
N GLY A 137 7.38 -1.73 29.19
CA GLY A 137 7.70 -2.96 29.90
C GLY A 137 6.70 -4.10 29.74
N PHE A 138 5.62 -3.92 28.97
CA PHE A 138 4.62 -4.96 28.71
C PHE A 138 5.19 -6.08 27.85
N GLU A 139 4.97 -7.32 28.27
CA GLU A 139 5.29 -8.49 27.46
C GLU A 139 4.08 -8.90 26.60
N PHE A 140 4.34 -9.12 25.30
CA PHE A 140 3.31 -9.55 24.36
C PHE A 140 3.37 -11.07 24.15
N ALA A 141 2.32 -11.76 24.61
CA ALA A 141 2.16 -13.21 24.41
C ALA A 141 1.01 -13.52 23.44
N ASP A 142 1.28 -14.36 22.45
CA ASP A 142 0.33 -14.78 21.40
C ASP A 142 -0.24 -13.62 20.55
N SER A 143 0.53 -12.54 20.38
CA SER A 143 0.15 -11.41 19.53
C SER A 143 0.58 -11.63 18.07
N GLU A 144 -0.29 -11.27 17.13
CA GLU A 144 0.00 -11.35 15.68
C GLU A 144 0.64 -10.05 15.14
N THR A 145 0.38 -8.94 15.83
CA THR A 145 0.83 -7.59 15.47
C THR A 145 1.35 -6.86 16.70
N PHE A 146 2.23 -5.88 16.49
CA PHE A 146 2.92 -5.16 17.56
C PHE A 146 2.87 -3.65 17.32
N PRO A 147 2.55 -2.84 18.33
CA PRO A 147 2.48 -1.38 18.19
C PRO A 147 3.88 -0.77 18.03
N PRO A 148 3.96 0.48 17.50
CA PRO A 148 5.20 1.24 17.46
C PRO A 148 5.90 1.31 18.82
N GLY A 149 7.24 1.26 18.81
CA GLY A 149 8.05 1.24 20.02
C GLY A 149 8.18 -0.13 20.69
N THR A 150 7.59 -1.18 20.11
CA THR A 150 7.83 -2.56 20.56
C THR A 150 9.24 -3.02 20.17
N LEU A 151 9.94 -3.64 21.12
CA LEU A 151 11.22 -4.31 20.93
C LEU A 151 11.00 -5.81 20.75
N ALA A 152 11.69 -6.40 19.78
CA ALA A 152 11.75 -7.85 19.60
C ALA A 152 13.18 -8.34 19.81
N LEU A 153 13.36 -9.36 20.65
CA LEU A 153 14.65 -9.98 20.96
C LEU A 153 14.60 -11.43 20.48
N ALA A 154 15.37 -11.76 19.45
CA ALA A 154 15.50 -13.12 18.96
C ALA A 154 16.72 -13.77 19.59
N ALA A 155 16.52 -14.91 20.25
CA ALA A 155 17.58 -15.65 20.91
C ALA A 155 17.30 -17.15 20.86
N ARG A 156 18.34 -17.97 20.68
CA ARG A 156 18.22 -19.42 20.93
C ARG A 156 17.86 -19.71 22.40
N PRO A 157 17.09 -20.77 22.68
CA PRO A 157 16.75 -21.15 24.05
C PRO A 157 18.01 -21.31 24.93
N GLY A 158 18.04 -20.61 26.06
CA GLY A 158 19.18 -20.66 27.00
C GLY A 158 20.38 -19.79 26.62
N ALA A 159 20.32 -19.01 25.53
CA ALA A 159 21.36 -18.05 25.20
C ALA A 159 21.41 -16.90 26.23
N GLN A 160 22.62 -16.50 26.62
CA GLN A 160 22.84 -15.40 27.56
C GLN A 160 22.61 -14.03 26.92
N PHE A 161 22.85 -13.92 25.61
CA PHE A 161 22.65 -12.72 24.80
C PHE A 161 21.79 -13.07 23.59
N PRO A 162 20.94 -12.14 23.13
CA PRO A 162 20.14 -12.36 21.94
C PRO A 162 21.01 -12.32 20.67
N ASP A 163 20.63 -13.12 19.68
CA ASP A 163 21.26 -13.17 18.36
C ASP A 163 20.94 -11.89 17.57
N SER A 164 19.70 -11.39 17.67
CA SER A 164 19.28 -10.14 17.04
C SER A 164 18.23 -9.37 17.86
N LYS A 165 18.18 -8.06 17.64
CA LYS A 165 17.32 -7.10 18.35
C LYS A 165 16.66 -6.17 17.35
N TYR A 166 15.35 -5.96 17.47
CA TYR A 166 14.57 -5.16 16.53
C TYR A 166 13.67 -4.14 17.22
N LEU A 167 13.38 -3.03 16.55
CA LEU A 167 12.45 -1.98 16.97
C LEU A 167 11.33 -1.80 15.93
N CYS A 168 10.08 -1.71 16.39
CA CYS A 168 8.93 -1.43 15.53
C CYS A 168 8.70 0.09 15.34
N VAL A 169 8.74 0.59 14.10
CA VAL A 169 8.40 1.99 13.74
C VAL A 169 7.37 2.08 12.58
N ALA A 170 7.12 0.94 11.93
CA ALA A 170 6.13 0.63 10.87
C ALA A 170 6.53 -0.73 10.25
N ASN A 171 7.86 -0.91 10.13
CA ASN A 171 8.53 -2.18 9.89
C ASN A 171 9.55 -2.44 11.01
N TRP A 172 10.11 -3.65 11.06
CA TRP A 172 11.18 -3.99 11.99
C TRP A 172 12.50 -3.38 11.56
N LEU A 173 13.08 -2.55 12.44
CA LEU A 173 14.45 -2.04 12.30
C LEU A 173 15.38 -2.87 13.17
N GLN A 174 16.38 -3.52 12.57
CA GLN A 174 17.38 -4.28 13.31
C GLN A 174 18.42 -3.36 13.96
N ALA A 175 18.86 -3.70 15.18
CA ALA A 175 19.96 -3.02 15.85
C ALA A 175 21.30 -3.33 15.15
N PRO A 176 22.24 -2.37 15.08
CA PRO A 176 22.13 -1.01 15.61
C PRO A 176 21.37 -0.06 14.66
N TRP A 177 20.37 0.65 15.20
CA TRP A 177 19.65 1.70 14.47
C TRP A 177 20.15 3.09 14.87
N ARG A 178 19.49 4.16 14.40
CA ARG A 178 19.88 5.54 14.69
C ARG A 178 19.97 5.78 16.20
N CYS A 179 21.12 6.27 16.66
CA CYS A 179 21.41 6.48 18.08
C CYS A 179 20.42 7.41 18.81
N GLU A 180 19.75 8.30 18.08
CA GLU A 180 18.71 9.21 18.58
C GLU A 180 17.50 8.46 19.16
N VAL A 181 17.26 7.24 18.69
CA VAL A 181 16.16 6.39 19.12
C VAL A 181 16.73 5.30 20.01
N LEU A 182 16.35 5.25 21.29
CA LEU A 182 16.73 4.18 22.23
C LEU A 182 18.22 3.79 22.20
N GLN A 183 19.12 4.79 22.08
CA GLN A 183 20.57 4.57 21.98
C GLN A 183 20.96 3.55 20.91
N GLY A 184 20.28 3.54 19.76
CA GLY A 184 20.55 2.61 18.66
C GLY A 184 20.28 1.14 18.99
N GLY A 185 19.66 0.84 20.13
CA GLY A 185 19.47 -0.53 20.62
C GLY A 185 20.65 -1.08 21.43
N CYS A 186 21.68 -0.28 21.68
CA CYS A 186 22.86 -0.67 22.44
C CYS A 186 22.55 -0.89 23.92
N ASP A 187 23.24 -1.83 24.57
CA ASP A 187 23.09 -2.07 26.01
C ASP A 187 23.70 -0.96 26.88
N HIS A 188 24.59 -0.12 26.33
CA HIS A 188 25.24 0.96 27.06
C HIS A 188 25.24 2.32 26.32
N SER A 189 25.93 2.44 25.19
CA SER A 189 26.00 3.71 24.45
C SER A 189 26.19 3.49 22.96
N CYS A 190 25.72 4.42 22.15
CA CYS A 190 25.78 4.39 20.69
C CYS A 190 26.62 5.55 20.17
N ASP A 191 27.66 5.24 19.40
CA ASP A 191 28.48 6.25 18.73
C ASP A 191 27.71 6.84 17.55
N GLN A 192 27.41 8.13 17.63
CA GLN A 192 26.62 8.85 16.62
C GLN A 192 27.32 8.98 15.27
N PHE A 193 28.66 8.90 15.23
CA PHE A 193 29.42 9.05 13.99
C PHE A 193 29.52 7.74 13.21
N ASN A 194 29.73 6.63 13.93
CA ASN A 194 29.95 5.32 13.32
C ASN A 194 28.72 4.41 13.36
N HIS A 195 27.65 4.81 14.07
CA HIS A 195 26.46 4.00 14.31
C HIS A 195 26.76 2.63 14.94
N THR A 196 27.76 2.59 15.82
CA THR A 196 28.22 1.38 16.52
C THR A 196 27.99 1.46 18.02
N CYS A 197 27.72 0.33 18.67
CA CYS A 197 27.58 0.26 20.12
C CYS A 197 28.93 0.27 20.84
N THR A 198 28.96 0.89 22.01
CA THR A 198 30.17 1.03 22.85
C THR A 198 29.86 0.60 24.28
N CYS A 199 30.80 -0.12 24.90
CA CYS A 199 30.68 -0.65 26.25
C CYS A 199 31.55 0.12 27.26
N PRO A 200 31.23 0.03 28.57
CA PRO A 200 32.08 0.58 29.63
C PRO A 200 33.50 -0.01 29.62
N ALA A 201 34.48 0.69 30.20
CA ALA A 201 35.89 0.29 30.18
C ALA A 201 36.21 -1.10 30.78
N ALA A 202 35.31 -1.68 31.59
CA ALA A 202 35.44 -3.02 32.19
C ALA A 202 34.67 -4.11 31.41
N GLN A 203 34.20 -3.79 30.21
CA GLN A 203 33.37 -4.66 29.38
C GLN A 203 33.81 -4.61 27.91
N SER A 204 33.56 -5.67 27.17
CA SER A 204 33.76 -5.75 25.73
C SER A 204 32.43 -5.92 24.99
N LEU A 205 32.33 -5.34 23.78
CA LEU A 205 31.19 -5.51 22.90
C LEU A 205 31.11 -6.98 22.45
N HIS A 206 29.94 -7.57 22.58
CA HIS A 206 29.64 -8.92 22.16
C HIS A 206 29.58 -9.02 20.63
N HIS A 207 29.70 -10.22 20.07
CA HIS A 207 29.68 -10.45 18.62
C HIS A 207 28.36 -10.01 17.95
N ASN A 208 27.26 -9.98 18.71
CA ASN A 208 25.98 -9.44 18.23
C ASN A 208 26.00 -7.91 18.03
N SER A 209 27.12 -7.24 18.30
CA SER A 209 27.35 -5.81 18.03
C SER A 209 26.47 -4.82 18.81
N PHE A 210 25.68 -5.27 19.79
CA PHE A 210 24.89 -4.40 20.65
C PHE A 210 24.88 -4.75 22.14
N SER A 211 25.33 -5.96 22.52
CA SER A 211 25.42 -6.38 23.93
C SER A 211 26.80 -6.19 24.55
N CYS A 212 26.85 -5.96 25.86
CA CYS A 212 28.11 -5.82 26.60
C CYS A 212 28.37 -7.02 27.51
N THR A 213 29.65 -7.46 27.56
CA THR A 213 30.10 -8.62 28.35
C THR A 213 31.19 -8.22 29.34
N ASN A 214 31.17 -8.75 30.57
CA ASN A 214 32.20 -8.45 31.58
C ASN A 214 33.56 -9.03 31.18
N THR A 215 34.63 -8.24 31.33
CA THR A 215 36.01 -8.69 31.11
C THR A 215 36.57 -9.52 32.28
N SER A 216 35.74 -10.15 33.10
CA SER A 216 36.16 -10.81 34.35
C SER A 216 36.04 -12.33 34.30
N GLU A 217 36.99 -12.98 33.63
CA GLU A 217 37.80 -14.04 34.25
C GLU A 217 39.27 -13.90 33.78
N PRO A 218 40.25 -13.89 34.72
CA PRO A 218 41.65 -14.07 34.38
C PRO A 218 41.89 -15.55 34.08
N GLY A 219 41.81 -15.92 32.80
CA GLY A 219 41.87 -17.32 32.39
C GLY A 219 42.01 -17.57 30.89
N SER A 220 42.77 -16.74 30.15
CA SER A 220 43.46 -17.22 28.93
C SER A 220 44.65 -16.34 28.52
N SER A 221 45.48 -15.96 29.50
CA SER A 221 46.90 -15.72 29.22
C SER A 221 47.71 -16.94 29.66
N SER A 222 47.55 -18.07 28.96
CA SER A 222 48.63 -19.05 28.89
C SER A 222 49.53 -18.70 27.70
N PRO A 223 50.86 -18.64 27.88
CA PRO A 223 51.78 -18.48 26.78
C PRO A 223 51.87 -19.80 26.00
N SER A 224 51.78 -19.69 24.68
CA SER A 224 52.01 -20.76 23.68
C SER A 224 50.90 -21.83 23.57
N GLU A 225 49.87 -21.54 22.77
CA GLU A 225 49.28 -22.53 21.86
C GLU A 225 48.55 -21.81 20.72
N ILE A 226 48.65 -22.36 19.53
CA ILE A 226 48.29 -21.77 18.24
C ILE A 226 46.86 -21.21 18.25
N ARG A 227 46.70 -19.89 18.03
CA ARG A 227 45.38 -19.27 17.83
C ARG A 227 44.72 -19.88 16.60
N ARG A 228 43.73 -20.74 16.85
CA ARG A 228 42.78 -21.16 15.83
C ARG A 228 41.72 -20.07 15.74
N CYS A 229 41.64 -19.42 14.58
CA CYS A 229 40.58 -18.45 14.31
C CYS A 229 39.22 -19.15 14.28
N SER A 230 38.17 -18.41 14.64
CA SER A 230 36.78 -18.86 14.53
C SER A 230 36.45 -19.24 13.08
N GLU A 231 35.43 -20.07 12.88
CA GLU A 231 34.91 -20.37 11.54
C GLU A 231 34.52 -19.06 10.82
N GLY A 232 34.84 -18.93 9.53
CA GLY A 232 34.74 -17.67 8.77
C GLY A 232 35.93 -16.71 8.90
N TYR A 233 36.94 -17.03 9.72
CA TYR A 233 38.13 -16.18 9.88
C TYR A 233 39.44 -16.96 9.67
N ARG A 234 40.44 -16.29 9.10
CA ARG A 234 41.79 -16.84 8.92
C ARG A 234 42.84 -16.03 9.68
N PRO A 235 43.99 -16.63 10.06
CA PRO A 235 45.07 -15.91 10.72
C PRO A 235 45.61 -14.80 9.80
N ALA A 236 45.75 -13.61 10.35
CA ALA A 236 46.43 -12.51 9.69
C ALA A 236 47.96 -12.77 9.64
N ALA A 237 48.67 -12.01 8.81
CA ALA A 237 50.11 -12.17 8.61
C ALA A 237 50.95 -11.93 9.89
N ASP A 238 50.38 -11.27 10.90
CA ASP A 238 51.00 -11.04 12.20
C ASP A 238 50.95 -12.27 13.13
N GLY A 239 50.21 -13.33 12.74
CA GLY A 239 49.97 -14.55 13.52
C GLY A 239 49.22 -14.32 14.84
N LYS A 240 48.62 -13.13 15.02
CA LYS A 240 48.03 -12.66 16.27
C LYS A 240 46.61 -12.12 16.10
N SER A 241 46.25 -11.64 14.93
CA SER A 241 44.88 -11.24 14.62
C SER A 241 44.22 -12.26 13.68
N CYS A 242 42.90 -12.33 13.73
CA CYS A 242 42.10 -13.07 12.77
C CYS A 242 41.46 -12.04 11.85
N VAL A 243 41.55 -12.29 10.55
CA VAL A 243 40.89 -11.49 9.52
C VAL A 243 39.76 -12.32 8.95
N ASP A 244 38.66 -11.64 8.65
CA ASP A 244 37.53 -12.21 7.93
C ASP A 244 38.00 -12.89 6.64
N VAL A 245 37.41 -14.04 6.34
CA VAL A 245 37.60 -14.72 5.06
C VAL A 245 36.58 -14.12 4.11
N ASP A 246 37.04 -13.52 3.02
CA ASP A 246 36.11 -13.06 1.99
C ASP A 246 35.74 -14.27 1.12
N GLU A 247 34.71 -15.02 1.52
CA GLU A 247 34.29 -16.20 0.77
C GLU A 247 33.82 -15.83 -0.64
N CYS A 248 33.34 -14.60 -0.85
CA CYS A 248 32.95 -14.11 -2.17
C CYS A 248 34.15 -13.87 -3.11
N ALA A 249 35.32 -13.54 -2.56
CA ALA A 249 36.56 -13.38 -3.33
C ALA A 249 37.38 -14.68 -3.42
N ASP A 250 37.37 -15.50 -2.37
CA ASP A 250 38.18 -16.72 -2.26
C ASP A 250 37.49 -17.95 -2.88
N GLU A 251 36.16 -18.05 -2.85
CA GLU A 251 35.39 -19.12 -3.50
C GLU A 251 34.65 -18.62 -4.76
N LYS A 252 35.11 -19.06 -5.94
CA LYS A 252 34.51 -18.69 -7.24
C LYS A 252 33.01 -19.00 -7.40
N ASN A 253 32.40 -19.79 -6.52
CA ASN A 253 31.00 -20.22 -6.56
C ASN A 253 30.37 -20.30 -5.16
N ALA A 254 30.69 -19.39 -4.24
CA ALA A 254 30.06 -19.33 -2.91
C ALA A 254 28.51 -19.38 -2.98
N CYS A 255 27.93 -18.82 -4.05
CA CYS A 255 26.51 -18.95 -4.38
C CYS A 255 26.30 -19.87 -5.60
N LEU A 256 25.79 -21.07 -5.36
CA LEU A 256 25.58 -22.10 -6.41
C LEU A 256 24.32 -21.90 -7.26
N ALA A 257 23.35 -21.10 -6.80
CA ALA A 257 22.07 -20.91 -7.48
C ALA A 257 22.13 -19.78 -8.52
N GLU A 258 21.51 -19.99 -9.69
CA GLU A 258 21.45 -18.96 -10.74
C GLU A 258 20.73 -17.69 -10.26
N GLY A 259 21.21 -16.54 -10.71
CA GLY A 259 20.64 -15.24 -10.35
C GLY A 259 20.94 -14.80 -8.92
N LYS A 260 21.89 -15.44 -8.23
CA LYS A 260 22.39 -14.99 -6.92
C LYS A 260 23.70 -14.22 -7.02
N VAL A 261 23.90 -13.28 -6.11
CA VAL A 261 25.14 -12.54 -5.90
C VAL A 261 25.62 -12.81 -4.47
N CYS A 262 26.92 -13.04 -4.31
CA CYS A 262 27.54 -13.23 -3.00
C CYS A 262 27.77 -11.87 -2.34
N VAL A 263 27.40 -11.76 -1.06
CA VAL A 263 27.65 -10.59 -0.22
C VAL A 263 28.49 -11.06 0.97
N ASN A 264 29.72 -10.54 1.05
CA ASN A 264 30.63 -10.86 2.14
C ASN A 264 30.19 -10.14 3.42
N LEU A 265 30.13 -10.88 4.52
CA LEU A 265 29.76 -10.39 5.86
C LEU A 265 30.92 -10.69 6.81
N ASP A 266 31.05 -9.93 7.90
CA ASP A 266 32.09 -10.25 8.88
C ASP A 266 31.78 -11.60 9.56
N GLY A 267 32.61 -12.60 9.31
CA GLY A 267 32.48 -13.96 9.79
C GLY A 267 31.71 -14.91 8.88
N GLY A 268 31.44 -14.55 7.62
CA GLY A 268 30.85 -15.44 6.63
C GLY A 268 30.24 -14.70 5.43
N TYR A 269 29.29 -15.32 4.73
CA TYR A 269 28.68 -14.72 3.54
C TYR A 269 27.19 -15.02 3.43
N GLU A 270 26.47 -14.17 2.68
CA GLU A 270 25.08 -14.38 2.29
C GLU A 270 24.92 -14.35 0.76
N CYS A 271 23.95 -15.12 0.26
CA CYS A 271 23.64 -15.19 -1.17
C CYS A 271 22.31 -14.51 -1.48
N ASP A 272 22.40 -13.29 -1.98
CA ASP A 272 21.26 -12.43 -2.30
C ASP A 272 20.85 -12.55 -3.77
N CYS A 273 19.65 -12.11 -4.15
CA CYS A 273 19.28 -12.08 -5.57
C CYS A 273 19.99 -10.93 -6.30
N ALA A 274 20.59 -11.26 -7.45
CA ALA A 274 21.27 -10.30 -8.31
C ALA A 274 20.31 -9.21 -8.83
N GLU A 275 20.87 -8.11 -9.31
CA GLU A 275 20.06 -7.03 -9.87
C GLU A 275 19.16 -7.52 -11.01
N GLY A 276 17.85 -7.23 -10.92
CA GLY A 276 16.86 -7.73 -11.87
C GLY A 276 16.28 -9.10 -11.52
N PHE A 277 16.68 -9.69 -10.39
CA PHE A 277 16.07 -10.90 -9.82
C PHE A 277 15.34 -10.59 -8.51
N ALA A 278 14.34 -11.40 -8.18
CA ALA A 278 13.61 -11.34 -6.92
C ALA A 278 13.50 -12.73 -6.30
N MET A 279 13.45 -12.81 -4.97
CA MET A 279 13.32 -14.07 -4.26
C MET A 279 11.87 -14.56 -4.29
N GLU A 280 11.62 -15.71 -4.91
CA GLU A 280 10.32 -16.38 -4.99
C GLU A 280 10.53 -17.86 -4.63
N GLU A 281 9.83 -18.37 -3.61
CA GLU A 281 9.90 -19.78 -3.17
C GLU A 281 11.34 -20.32 -2.91
N GLY A 282 12.26 -19.45 -2.49
CA GLY A 282 13.65 -19.81 -2.21
C GLY A 282 14.58 -19.79 -3.44
N ALA A 283 14.07 -19.45 -4.62
CA ALA A 283 14.84 -19.26 -5.85
C ALA A 283 14.84 -17.79 -6.28
N CYS A 284 15.91 -17.35 -6.94
CA CYS A 284 15.95 -16.02 -7.56
C CYS A 284 15.34 -16.11 -8.96
N VAL A 285 14.21 -15.45 -9.15
CA VAL A 285 13.50 -15.40 -10.44
C VAL A 285 13.81 -14.09 -11.15
N ASN A 286 14.05 -14.15 -12.46
CA ASN A 286 14.33 -12.96 -13.26
C ASN A 286 13.04 -12.13 -13.40
N VAL A 287 13.04 -10.94 -12.79
CA VAL A 287 11.96 -9.94 -12.83
C VAL A 287 12.41 -8.65 -13.53
N SER A 288 13.50 -8.70 -14.30
CA SER A 288 14.12 -7.53 -14.93
C SER A 288 13.13 -6.74 -15.80
N ILE A 289 12.23 -7.43 -16.50
CA ILE A 289 11.17 -6.80 -17.30
C ILE A 289 10.21 -5.95 -16.46
N CYS A 290 9.92 -6.33 -15.20
CA CYS A 290 9.02 -5.58 -14.32
C CYS A 290 9.54 -4.18 -13.99
N ARG A 291 10.87 -4.00 -13.95
CA ARG A 291 11.49 -2.68 -13.72
C ARG A 291 11.38 -1.74 -14.91
N LEU A 292 11.11 -2.30 -16.09
CA LEU A 292 11.02 -1.56 -17.34
C LEU A 292 9.57 -1.21 -17.73
N CYS A 293 8.57 -1.73 -17.00
CA CYS A 293 7.15 -1.51 -17.32
C CYS A 293 6.72 -0.06 -17.13
N GLU A 294 6.15 0.54 -18.18
CA GLU A 294 5.72 1.95 -18.22
C GLU A 294 4.67 2.34 -17.15
N HIS A 295 3.82 1.40 -16.72
CA HIS A 295 2.83 1.61 -15.67
C HIS A 295 3.25 1.09 -14.28
N MET A 296 4.47 0.55 -14.16
CA MET A 296 4.99 -0.14 -12.97
C MET A 296 4.07 -1.28 -12.46
N ASP A 297 3.25 -1.86 -13.35
CA ASP A 297 2.39 -3.00 -13.07
C ASP A 297 2.95 -4.21 -13.83
N CYS A 298 3.17 -5.32 -13.13
CA CYS A 298 3.82 -6.51 -13.67
C CYS A 298 3.16 -7.76 -13.09
N ALA A 299 2.91 -8.75 -13.93
CA ALA A 299 2.24 -9.98 -13.53
C ALA A 299 2.91 -11.21 -14.13
N LYS A 300 2.81 -12.34 -13.43
CA LYS A 300 3.26 -13.64 -13.93
C LYS A 300 2.15 -14.23 -14.79
N ILE A 301 2.33 -14.21 -16.10
CA ILE A 301 1.37 -14.71 -17.09
C ILE A 301 2.00 -15.95 -17.73
N SER A 302 1.35 -17.10 -17.56
CA SER A 302 1.84 -18.40 -18.08
C SER A 302 3.25 -18.76 -17.59
N GLY A 303 3.58 -18.40 -16.34
CA GLY A 303 4.88 -18.69 -15.71
C GLY A 303 6.00 -17.70 -16.02
N VAL A 304 5.76 -16.70 -16.88
CA VAL A 304 6.75 -15.67 -17.25
C VAL A 304 6.26 -14.30 -16.76
N TYR A 305 7.17 -13.49 -16.21
CA TYR A 305 6.86 -12.10 -15.86
C TYR A 305 6.63 -11.27 -17.11
N GLN A 306 5.52 -10.55 -17.14
CA GLN A 306 5.13 -9.67 -18.24
C GLN A 306 4.58 -8.36 -17.68
N CYS A 307 4.81 -7.26 -18.39
CA CYS A 307 4.21 -5.99 -18.03
C CYS A 307 2.69 -6.05 -18.16
N LYS A 308 2.02 -5.40 -17.21
CA LYS A 308 0.58 -5.21 -17.23
C LYS A 308 0.31 -3.72 -17.39
N CYS A 309 -0.69 -3.41 -18.19
CA CYS A 309 -1.13 -2.03 -18.38
C CYS A 309 -2.40 -1.77 -17.59
N ARG A 310 -2.60 -0.51 -17.18
CA ARG A 310 -3.81 -0.05 -16.52
C ARG A 310 -5.02 -0.23 -17.44
N GLU A 311 -6.21 -0.20 -16.86
CA GLU A 311 -7.46 -0.28 -17.61
C GLU A 311 -7.52 0.77 -18.73
N GLY A 312 -7.95 0.35 -19.93
CA GLY A 312 -7.91 1.17 -21.14
C GLY A 312 -6.58 1.16 -21.90
N TYR A 313 -5.60 0.35 -21.49
CA TYR A 313 -4.31 0.18 -22.17
C TYR A 313 -3.97 -1.31 -22.33
N ARG A 314 -3.24 -1.65 -23.40
CA ARG A 314 -2.63 -2.97 -23.62
C ARG A 314 -1.12 -2.83 -23.77
N VAL A 315 -0.40 -3.92 -23.55
CA VAL A 315 1.03 -3.97 -23.85
C VAL A 315 1.24 -3.78 -25.36
N SER A 316 2.19 -2.92 -25.74
CA SER A 316 2.50 -2.68 -27.15
C SER A 316 2.94 -3.99 -27.82
N PRO A 317 2.40 -4.33 -29.00
CA PRO A 317 2.90 -5.46 -29.79
C PRO A 317 4.35 -5.27 -30.26
N LYS A 318 4.86 -4.03 -30.29
CA LYS A 318 6.21 -3.69 -30.75
C LYS A 318 7.22 -3.64 -29.60
N ASP A 319 6.79 -3.24 -28.42
CA ASP A 319 7.64 -3.14 -27.23
C ASP A 319 6.90 -3.67 -25.98
N PRO A 320 7.30 -4.82 -25.42
CA PRO A 320 6.61 -5.44 -24.29
C PRO A 320 6.72 -4.66 -22.97
N THR A 321 7.51 -3.58 -22.93
CA THR A 321 7.66 -2.70 -21.77
C THR A 321 6.73 -1.48 -21.82
N LYS A 322 6.14 -1.21 -23.00
CA LYS A 322 5.30 -0.05 -23.28
C LYS A 322 3.82 -0.38 -23.28
N CYS A 323 3.02 0.60 -22.90
CA CYS A 323 1.58 0.49 -22.87
C CYS A 323 0.95 1.38 -23.95
N GLU A 324 0.25 0.76 -24.88
CA GLU A 324 -0.55 1.43 -25.89
C GLU A 324 -2.00 1.53 -25.42
N GLN A 325 -2.60 2.71 -25.54
CA GLN A 325 -4.01 2.89 -25.18
C GLN A 325 -4.89 2.07 -26.13
N VAL A 326 -5.86 1.35 -25.57
CA VAL A 326 -6.89 0.64 -26.33
C VAL A 326 -8.21 1.31 -26.03
N CYS A 327 -8.77 1.96 -27.05
CA CYS A 327 -10.15 2.38 -27.01
C CYS A 327 -11.01 1.16 -27.34
N ASN A 328 -11.58 0.53 -26.29
CA ASN A 328 -12.47 -0.63 -26.40
C ASN A 328 -13.95 -0.23 -26.56
N GLN A 329 -14.21 1.06 -26.74
CA GLN A 329 -15.51 1.68 -26.80
C GLN A 329 -15.53 2.73 -27.92
N LYS A 330 -16.74 3.11 -28.34
CA LYS A 330 -16.96 4.14 -29.36
C LYS A 330 -16.37 5.52 -28.99
N THR A 331 -16.16 5.77 -27.70
CA THR A 331 -15.59 7.01 -27.17
C THR A 331 -14.54 6.71 -26.10
N CYS A 332 -13.41 7.41 -26.12
CA CYS A 332 -12.35 7.33 -25.11
C CYS A 332 -11.73 8.72 -24.82
N PRO A 333 -11.04 8.94 -23.69
CA PRO A 333 -10.38 10.22 -23.40
C PRO A 333 -9.16 10.49 -24.32
N ALA A 334 -8.95 11.74 -24.74
CA ALA A 334 -7.82 12.13 -25.58
C ALA A 334 -6.51 12.31 -24.82
N ILE A 335 -5.38 12.15 -25.51
CA ILE A 335 -4.04 12.27 -24.95
C ILE A 335 -3.59 13.72 -25.01
N CYS A 336 -3.64 14.43 -23.88
CA CYS A 336 -3.23 15.83 -23.78
C CYS A 336 -1.87 15.95 -23.08
N HIS A 337 -0.89 16.59 -23.70
CA HIS A 337 0.43 16.80 -23.10
C HIS A 337 0.53 18.19 -22.45
N PRO A 338 0.36 18.32 -21.11
CA PRO A 338 0.48 19.60 -20.43
C PRO A 338 1.93 20.10 -20.55
N ASN A 339 2.11 21.25 -21.21
CA ASN A 339 3.41 21.90 -21.28
C ASN A 339 3.55 22.83 -20.05
N PRO A 340 4.42 22.51 -19.08
CA PRO A 340 4.56 23.30 -17.84
C PRO A 340 5.08 24.73 -18.07
N LYS A 341 5.54 25.05 -19.29
CA LYS A 341 6.05 26.38 -19.65
C LYS A 341 5.01 27.31 -20.29
N GLN A 342 3.76 26.88 -20.45
CA GLN A 342 2.73 27.65 -21.16
C GLN A 342 1.44 27.76 -20.33
N GLU A 343 1.25 28.91 -19.68
CA GLU A 343 0.01 29.25 -18.94
C GLU A 343 -1.14 29.71 -19.86
N SER A 344 -1.43 28.98 -20.95
CA SER A 344 -2.62 29.29 -21.76
C SER A 344 -3.29 28.06 -22.37
N LYS A 345 -4.50 27.79 -21.86
CA LYS A 345 -5.75 27.25 -22.43
C LYS A 345 -5.79 26.30 -23.66
N ASN A 346 -4.68 25.83 -24.22
CA ASN A 346 -4.69 24.95 -25.38
C ASN A 346 -3.58 23.88 -25.29
N THR A 347 -3.69 23.01 -24.29
CA THR A 347 -2.90 21.78 -24.20
C THR A 347 -3.12 20.97 -25.48
N PRO A 348 -2.08 20.67 -26.28
CA PRO A 348 -2.27 19.90 -27.50
C PRO A 348 -2.72 18.49 -27.11
N CYS A 349 -3.88 18.09 -27.63
CA CYS A 349 -4.46 16.77 -27.44
C CYS A 349 -4.44 16.00 -28.76
N PHE A 350 -4.18 14.70 -28.69
CA PHE A 350 -4.11 13.80 -29.83
C PHE A 350 -4.93 12.54 -29.57
N CYS A 351 -5.40 11.90 -30.64
CA CYS A 351 -6.11 10.62 -30.59
C CYS A 351 -5.28 9.51 -31.23
N PRO A 352 -5.48 8.24 -30.83
CA PRO A 352 -4.97 7.09 -31.57
C PRO A 352 -5.42 7.09 -33.03
N GLU A 353 -4.68 6.41 -33.91
CA GLU A 353 -5.09 6.21 -35.30
C GLU A 353 -6.48 5.53 -35.36
N GLY A 354 -7.33 5.94 -36.31
CA GLY A 354 -8.72 5.49 -36.40
C GLY A 354 -9.70 6.23 -35.48
N PHE A 355 -9.25 7.19 -34.66
CA PHE A 355 -10.12 8.02 -33.82
C PHE A 355 -10.03 9.51 -34.16
N ILE A 356 -11.16 10.20 -34.07
CA ILE A 356 -11.28 11.64 -34.28
C ILE A 356 -11.41 12.36 -32.95
N LEU A 357 -10.64 13.44 -32.81
CA LEU A 357 -10.68 14.32 -31.64
C LEU A 357 -11.92 15.22 -31.66
N ASP A 358 -12.70 15.17 -30.59
CA ASP A 358 -13.79 16.09 -30.28
C ASP A 358 -13.46 16.90 -29.01
N HIS A 359 -13.90 18.15 -29.01
CA HIS A 359 -13.69 19.12 -27.93
C HIS A 359 -15.02 19.60 -27.33
N SER A 360 -16.01 18.71 -27.26
CA SER A 360 -17.31 19.00 -26.68
C SER A 360 -17.22 19.10 -25.14
N GLU A 361 -17.95 20.07 -24.56
CA GLU A 361 -18.09 20.27 -23.10
C GLU A 361 -16.80 20.53 -22.28
N GLY A 362 -15.71 20.93 -22.93
CA GLY A 362 -14.47 21.31 -22.22
C GLY A 362 -13.56 20.13 -21.83
N ALA A 363 -13.89 18.91 -22.26
CA ALA A 363 -13.02 17.75 -22.23
C ALA A 363 -12.63 17.34 -23.65
N ALA A 364 -11.37 16.96 -23.86
CA ALA A 364 -10.92 16.43 -25.15
C ALA A 364 -11.21 14.92 -25.19
N THR A 365 -12.09 14.49 -26.09
CA THR A 365 -12.52 13.10 -26.25
C THR A 365 -12.20 12.59 -27.65
N CYS A 366 -11.88 11.31 -27.77
CA CYS A 366 -11.64 10.62 -29.03
C CYS A 366 -12.83 9.74 -29.36
N HIS A 367 -13.37 9.88 -30.56
CA HIS A 367 -14.47 9.07 -31.07
C HIS A 367 -14.01 8.19 -32.22
N ASP A 368 -14.49 6.96 -32.25
CA ASP A 368 -14.24 6.02 -33.33
C ASP A 368 -14.69 6.60 -34.68
N PHE A 369 -13.82 6.52 -35.68
CA PHE A 369 -14.14 6.95 -37.02
C PHE A 369 -14.70 5.78 -37.81
N ASP A 370 -15.99 5.84 -38.16
CA ASP A 370 -16.61 4.78 -38.95
C ASP A 370 -16.16 4.87 -40.42
N GLU A 371 -15.12 4.12 -40.77
CA GLU A 371 -14.60 4.12 -42.13
C GLU A 371 -15.60 3.55 -43.14
N CYS A 372 -16.51 2.67 -42.70
CA CYS A 372 -17.53 2.05 -43.55
C CYS A 372 -18.61 3.05 -44.00
N GLU A 373 -18.94 4.04 -43.15
CA GLU A 373 -19.86 5.11 -43.51
C GLU A 373 -19.18 6.22 -44.32
N ALA A 374 -17.90 6.48 -44.06
CA ALA A 374 -17.18 7.59 -44.67
C ALA A 374 -16.62 7.28 -46.07
N GLN A 375 -16.27 6.02 -46.37
CA GLN A 375 -15.67 5.62 -47.66
C GLN A 375 -16.09 4.22 -48.12
N ARG A 376 -16.11 3.99 -49.45
CA ARG A 376 -16.28 2.65 -50.04
C ARG A 376 -14.92 1.92 -50.10
N LEU A 377 -14.43 1.46 -48.96
CA LEU A 377 -13.11 0.83 -48.82
C LEU A 377 -13.10 -0.68 -49.11
N CYS A 378 -14.22 -1.38 -48.89
CA CYS A 378 -14.31 -2.83 -49.07
C CYS A 378 -14.96 -3.24 -50.39
N ASP A 379 -14.51 -4.37 -50.95
CA ASP A 379 -15.06 -4.98 -52.16
C ASP A 379 -16.49 -5.50 -51.94
N HIS A 380 -16.68 -6.25 -50.85
CA HIS A 380 -18.00 -6.73 -50.40
C HIS A 380 -18.49 -5.94 -49.19
N ASP A 381 -18.62 -6.59 -48.04
CA ASP A 381 -19.23 -6.01 -46.86
C ASP A 381 -18.13 -5.44 -45.95
N CYS A 382 -18.45 -4.35 -45.25
CA CYS A 382 -17.54 -3.65 -44.35
C CYS A 382 -18.08 -3.76 -42.93
N GLU A 383 -17.23 -4.15 -42.00
CA GLU A 383 -17.54 -4.17 -40.57
C GLU A 383 -16.67 -3.15 -39.86
N ASN A 384 -17.30 -2.13 -39.25
CA ASN A 384 -16.61 -1.15 -38.43
C ASN A 384 -16.17 -1.76 -37.09
N LEU A 385 -14.95 -1.49 -36.66
CA LEU A 385 -14.35 -1.91 -35.40
C LEU A 385 -13.83 -0.68 -34.66
N PHE A 386 -13.63 -0.77 -33.35
CA PHE A 386 -13.06 0.37 -32.62
C PHE A 386 -11.59 0.58 -33.01
N GLY A 387 -11.29 1.70 -33.68
CA GLY A 387 -9.97 2.07 -34.19
C GLY A 387 -9.65 1.57 -35.59
N GLY A 388 -10.65 1.16 -36.37
CA GLY A 388 -10.49 0.78 -37.77
C GLY A 388 -11.60 -0.14 -38.27
N PHE A 389 -11.45 -0.70 -39.47
CA PHE A 389 -12.48 -1.56 -40.06
C PHE A 389 -11.91 -2.87 -40.58
N ARG A 390 -12.78 -3.85 -40.85
CA ARG A 390 -12.40 -5.05 -41.61
C ARG A 390 -13.37 -5.31 -42.75
N CYS A 391 -12.84 -5.80 -43.86
CA CYS A 391 -13.65 -6.24 -44.99
C CYS A 391 -14.03 -7.71 -44.83
N VAL A 392 -15.31 -8.01 -45.05
CA VAL A 392 -15.86 -9.35 -44.98
C VAL A 392 -16.40 -9.75 -46.35
N CYS A 393 -15.98 -10.92 -46.82
CA CYS A 393 -16.46 -11.48 -48.07
C CYS A 393 -17.75 -12.25 -47.85
N ARG A 394 -18.75 -11.97 -48.68
CA ARG A 394 -19.97 -12.79 -48.82
C ARG A 394 -19.65 -14.27 -49.05
N LYS A 395 -20.61 -15.13 -48.69
CA LYS A 395 -20.50 -16.60 -48.83
C LYS A 395 -20.00 -17.01 -50.22
N GLY A 396 -19.05 -17.94 -50.27
CA GLY A 396 -18.41 -18.41 -51.50
C GLY A 396 -17.23 -17.55 -51.98
N TYR A 397 -16.75 -16.58 -51.19
CA TYR A 397 -15.59 -15.74 -51.51
C TYR A 397 -14.58 -15.69 -50.35
N THR A 398 -13.30 -15.51 -50.66
CA THR A 398 -12.20 -15.34 -49.70
C THR A 398 -11.50 -14.00 -49.90
N LEU A 399 -11.06 -13.39 -48.81
CA LEU A 399 -10.35 -12.12 -48.85
C LEU A 399 -8.89 -12.35 -49.25
N GLN A 400 -8.50 -11.85 -50.42
CA GLN A 400 -7.12 -11.85 -50.90
C GLN A 400 -6.70 -10.42 -51.25
N LYS A 401 -5.74 -9.86 -50.49
CA LYS A 401 -5.19 -8.50 -50.70
C LYS A 401 -6.31 -7.46 -50.90
N GLU A 402 -7.25 -7.40 -49.95
CA GLU A 402 -8.39 -6.47 -49.91
C GLU A 402 -9.47 -6.67 -50.99
N LYS A 403 -9.38 -7.73 -51.81
CA LYS A 403 -10.41 -8.12 -52.78
C LYS A 403 -11.02 -9.46 -52.45
N CYS A 404 -12.32 -9.59 -52.65
CA CYS A 404 -13.03 -10.82 -52.44
C CYS A 404 -12.98 -11.66 -53.71
N VAL A 405 -12.22 -12.76 -53.67
CA VAL A 405 -12.13 -13.70 -54.79
C VAL A 405 -13.01 -14.90 -54.55
N ARG A 406 -13.75 -15.32 -55.57
CA ARG A 406 -14.64 -16.48 -55.49
C ARG A 406 -13.81 -17.71 -55.14
N MET A 407 -14.26 -18.50 -54.16
CA MET A 407 -13.74 -19.84 -53.96
C MET A 407 -14.13 -20.66 -55.19
N ASN A 408 -13.15 -21.24 -55.89
CA ASN A 408 -13.45 -22.32 -56.83
C ASN A 408 -13.92 -23.49 -55.98
N HIS A 409 -15.23 -23.65 -55.86
CA HIS A 409 -15.82 -24.85 -55.30
C HIS A 409 -15.36 -26.02 -56.19
N THR A 410 -14.48 -26.87 -55.65
CA THR A 410 -14.51 -28.28 -56.01
C THR A 410 -15.86 -28.80 -55.53
N GLU A 411 -16.60 -29.33 -56.49
CA GLU A 411 -17.93 -29.93 -56.39
C GLU A 411 -18.09 -30.72 -55.09
N GLU A 412 -18.99 -30.26 -54.23
CA GLU A 412 -19.77 -31.03 -53.25
C GLU A 412 -20.47 -29.99 -52.37
N ASP A 413 -21.70 -29.65 -52.75
CA ASP A 413 -22.82 -29.22 -51.90
C ASP A 413 -23.89 -28.64 -52.85
N GLU A 414 -24.56 -29.55 -53.57
CA GLU A 414 -25.90 -29.30 -54.09
C GLU A 414 -26.86 -29.37 -52.89
N ASP A 415 -27.67 -28.33 -52.70
CA ASP A 415 -29.08 -28.43 -52.31
C ASP A 415 -29.71 -27.03 -52.46
N GLU A 416 -30.44 -26.90 -53.57
CA GLU A 416 -31.74 -26.23 -53.80
C GLU A 416 -32.05 -24.85 -53.16
N GLU A 417 -32.75 -23.89 -53.76
CA GLU A 417 -33.34 -23.52 -55.05
C GLU A 417 -33.61 -21.99 -54.86
N ASP A 418 -33.59 -21.10 -55.85
CA ASP A 418 -34.74 -20.88 -56.72
C ASP A 418 -34.44 -19.82 -57.80
N ALA A 419 -35.20 -19.94 -58.88
CA ALA A 419 -34.98 -19.37 -60.21
C ALA A 419 -35.07 -17.84 -60.34
N SER A 420 -34.27 -17.26 -61.24
CA SER A 420 -34.76 -16.72 -62.53
C SER A 420 -33.64 -15.99 -63.26
N GLY A 421 -33.23 -16.54 -64.41
CA GLY A 421 -32.22 -15.94 -65.28
C GLY A 421 -32.82 -14.94 -66.28
N SER A 422 -32.09 -13.87 -66.54
CA SER A 422 -32.01 -13.20 -67.84
C SER A 422 -30.67 -12.43 -67.93
N PRO A 423 -30.00 -12.41 -69.09
CA PRO A 423 -28.58 -12.02 -69.19
C PRO A 423 -28.40 -10.51 -69.35
N PRO A 424 -27.29 -9.90 -68.87
CA PRO A 424 -26.99 -8.51 -69.17
C PRO A 424 -26.19 -8.37 -70.49
N PRO A 425 -26.32 -7.24 -71.22
CA PRO A 425 -25.52 -6.93 -72.41
C PRO A 425 -24.09 -6.48 -72.02
N PRO A 426 -23.12 -6.48 -72.96
CA PRO A 426 -21.74 -6.11 -72.64
C PRO A 426 -21.60 -4.60 -72.42
N ALA A 427 -20.66 -4.24 -71.53
CA ALA A 427 -20.34 -2.88 -71.11
C ALA A 427 -19.84 -1.98 -72.24
N PRO A 428 -19.93 -0.63 -72.06
CA PRO A 428 -18.92 0.27 -72.60
C PRO A 428 -18.16 1.06 -71.51
N SER A 429 -16.85 1.02 -71.71
CA SER A 429 -15.75 1.91 -71.35
C SER A 429 -16.03 3.35 -70.88
N THR A 430 -15.38 3.68 -69.75
CA THR A 430 -14.60 4.91 -69.43
C THR A 430 -15.00 6.26 -70.05
N THR A 431 -15.42 7.21 -69.21
CA THR A 431 -14.77 8.54 -69.03
C THR A 431 -15.40 9.33 -67.87
N PRO A 432 -14.68 10.27 -67.22
CA PRO A 432 -15.11 10.94 -65.99
C PRO A 432 -15.85 12.24 -66.29
N ILE A 433 -16.98 12.51 -65.62
CA ILE A 433 -17.65 13.83 -65.66
C ILE A 433 -18.12 14.25 -64.26
N SER A 434 -17.39 15.23 -63.73
CA SER A 434 -17.80 16.44 -63.00
C SER A 434 -19.12 16.49 -62.20
N LEU A 435 -18.96 16.78 -60.91
CA LEU A 435 -19.76 17.63 -60.00
C LEU A 435 -21.16 18.09 -60.43
N GLN A 436 -22.17 17.64 -59.68
CA GLN A 436 -23.34 18.43 -59.24
C GLN A 436 -23.94 17.84 -57.94
N PRO A 437 -24.49 18.66 -57.02
CA PRO A 437 -25.04 18.18 -55.75
C PRO A 437 -26.42 17.53 -55.94
N ALA A 438 -26.57 16.28 -55.50
CA ALA A 438 -27.84 15.58 -55.53
C ALA A 438 -28.77 16.07 -54.41
N ALA A 439 -29.99 16.42 -54.81
CA ALA A 439 -31.10 16.77 -53.95
C ALA A 439 -31.54 15.61 -53.04
N LEU A 440 -32.07 15.96 -51.86
CA LEU A 440 -32.59 15.05 -50.85
C LEU A 440 -33.85 14.28 -51.34
N PRO A 441 -33.96 12.96 -51.16
CA PRO A 441 -35.18 12.21 -51.45
C PRO A 441 -36.31 12.47 -50.44
N SER A 442 -37.54 12.57 -50.94
CA SER A 442 -38.76 13.01 -50.26
C SER A 442 -39.44 12.02 -49.30
N TYR A 443 -38.72 11.03 -48.75
CA TYR A 443 -39.34 10.01 -47.86
C TYR A 443 -39.20 10.30 -46.36
N ILE A 444 -38.45 11.34 -45.95
CA ILE A 444 -38.39 11.80 -44.56
C ILE A 444 -39.46 12.88 -44.34
N LYS A 445 -40.74 12.52 -44.24
CA LYS A 445 -41.74 13.48 -43.70
C LYS A 445 -42.96 12.95 -42.96
N THR A 446 -43.09 11.67 -42.64
CA THR A 446 -44.33 11.20 -41.95
C THR A 446 -44.12 10.28 -40.75
N GLY A 447 -42.89 10.12 -40.24
CA GLY A 447 -42.60 9.21 -39.12
C GLY A 447 -42.39 9.82 -37.72
N SER A 448 -42.40 11.15 -37.55
CA SER A 448 -41.88 11.74 -36.29
C SER A 448 -42.87 12.52 -35.43
N VAL A 449 -44.06 12.90 -35.92
CA VAL A 449 -44.96 13.74 -35.10
C VAL A 449 -45.72 12.92 -34.05
N LEU A 450 -46.23 11.74 -34.42
CA LEU A 450 -47.00 10.88 -33.50
C LEU A 450 -46.12 10.28 -32.39
N GLY A 451 -44.86 9.95 -32.70
CA GLY A 451 -43.90 9.47 -31.71
C GLY A 451 -43.49 10.55 -30.71
N ILE A 452 -43.24 11.77 -31.18
CA ILE A 452 -42.90 12.92 -30.33
C ILE A 452 -44.09 13.30 -29.43
N THR A 453 -45.33 13.28 -29.93
CA THR A 453 -46.49 13.62 -29.10
C THR A 453 -46.76 12.58 -28.01
N VAL A 454 -46.58 11.28 -28.29
CA VAL A 454 -46.70 10.22 -27.28
C VAL A 454 -45.59 10.32 -26.23
N PHE A 455 -44.36 10.61 -26.64
CA PHE A 455 -43.23 10.79 -25.72
C PHE A 455 -43.43 11.99 -24.80
N LEU A 456 -43.84 13.14 -25.33
CA LEU A 456 -44.12 14.34 -24.53
C LEU A 456 -45.31 14.13 -23.57
N ALA A 457 -46.34 13.37 -23.98
CA ALA A 457 -47.46 13.02 -23.11
C ALA A 457 -47.02 12.12 -21.94
N LEU A 458 -46.15 11.14 -22.19
CA LEU A 458 -45.56 10.28 -21.15
C LEU A 458 -44.68 11.07 -20.18
N CYS A 459 -43.83 11.96 -20.68
CA CYS A 459 -43.02 12.85 -19.84
C CYS A 459 -43.90 13.78 -18.98
N GLY A 460 -44.98 14.34 -19.56
CA GLY A 460 -45.94 15.14 -18.81
C GLY A 460 -46.64 14.36 -17.69
N GLY A 461 -47.05 13.12 -17.96
CA GLY A 461 -47.65 12.23 -16.95
C GLY A 461 -46.70 11.92 -15.79
N LEU A 462 -45.43 11.62 -16.09
CA LEU A 462 -44.40 11.36 -15.09
C LEU A 462 -44.14 12.60 -14.21
N MET A 463 -44.03 13.79 -14.81
CA MET A 463 -43.87 15.03 -14.05
C MET A 463 -45.05 15.29 -13.10
N LEU A 464 -46.27 14.99 -13.55
CA LEU A 464 -47.48 15.14 -12.73
C LEU A 464 -47.52 14.12 -11.58
N CYS A 465 -47.02 12.91 -11.79
CA CYS A 465 -46.82 11.90 -10.74
C CYS A 465 -45.79 12.36 -9.70
N VAL A 466 -44.66 12.92 -10.13
CA VAL A 466 -43.61 13.44 -9.24
C VAL A 466 -44.11 14.62 -8.41
N VAL A 467 -44.83 15.56 -9.03
CA VAL A 467 -45.42 16.71 -8.32
C VAL A 467 -46.49 16.25 -7.32
N ARG A 468 -47.33 15.27 -7.69
CA ARG A 468 -48.31 14.70 -6.76
C ARG A 468 -47.65 13.97 -5.59
N TYR A 469 -46.58 13.22 -5.85
CA TYR A 469 -45.79 12.55 -4.83
C TYR A 469 -45.10 13.53 -3.88
N ALA A 470 -44.55 14.63 -4.40
CA ALA A 470 -43.98 15.70 -3.59
C ALA A 470 -45.07 16.42 -2.75
N ALA A 471 -46.23 16.69 -3.34
CA ALA A 471 -47.34 17.33 -2.64
C ALA A 471 -47.96 16.46 -1.53
N THR A 472 -48.05 15.13 -1.71
CA THR A 472 -48.48 14.22 -0.64
C THR A 472 -47.45 14.10 0.47
N ARG A 473 -46.15 14.18 0.16
CA ARG A 473 -45.07 14.12 1.15
C ARG A 473 -44.89 15.43 1.94
N CYS A 474 -45.23 16.58 1.34
CA CYS A 474 -45.20 17.88 2.02
C CYS A 474 -46.43 18.16 2.90
N ARG A 475 -47.52 17.38 2.81
CA ARG A 475 -48.70 17.54 3.68
C ARG A 475 -48.53 16.96 5.10
N THR A 476 -47.44 16.21 5.34
CA THR A 476 -47.17 15.53 6.62
C THR A 476 -45.96 16.08 7.38
N LEU A 477 -45.36 17.19 6.94
CA LEU A 477 -44.28 17.85 7.67
C LEU A 477 -44.85 18.92 8.61
N ASN A 478 -45.10 18.50 9.86
CA ASN A 478 -45.36 19.41 10.97
C ASN A 478 -44.04 20.13 11.33
N LEU A 479 -43.94 21.40 10.96
CA LEU A 479 -42.83 22.29 11.33
C LEU A 479 -43.02 22.75 12.78
N THR A 480 -42.43 22.03 13.73
CA THR A 480 -42.07 22.62 15.01
C THR A 480 -40.87 23.54 14.80
N ALA A 481 -41.06 24.82 15.08
CA ALA A 481 -40.08 25.89 14.98
C ALA A 481 -38.77 25.56 15.71
N LEU A 482 -37.67 25.45 14.95
CA LEU A 482 -36.31 25.57 15.48
C LEU A 482 -36.08 27.04 15.86
N LYS A 483 -36.33 27.31 17.13
CA LYS A 483 -35.84 28.48 17.85
C LYS A 483 -34.31 28.35 17.96
N HIS A 484 -33.61 29.40 17.54
CA HIS A 484 -32.21 29.63 17.87
C HIS A 484 -31.99 29.58 19.40
N PRO A 485 -30.82 29.10 19.84
CA PRO A 485 -29.97 29.97 20.63
C PRO A 485 -28.52 29.98 20.13
N ASP A 486 -28.00 31.20 19.98
CA ASP A 486 -26.63 31.66 20.22
C ASP A 486 -25.46 30.73 19.90
N ILE A 487 -24.88 30.96 18.71
CA ILE A 487 -23.49 30.63 18.43
C ILE A 487 -22.70 31.93 18.55
N ASP A 488 -21.82 31.99 19.54
CA ASP A 488 -20.87 33.07 19.76
C ASP A 488 -20.00 33.30 18.51
N ILE A 489 -20.25 34.44 17.86
CA ILE A 489 -19.37 35.06 16.87
C ILE A 489 -18.17 35.62 17.63
N PHE A 490 -17.21 34.76 18.03
CA PHE A 490 -15.89 35.23 18.48
C PHE A 490 -14.73 34.22 18.32
N TYR A 491 -14.92 33.04 17.72
CA TYR A 491 -13.84 32.02 17.63
C TYR A 491 -13.32 31.67 16.22
N LEU A 492 -13.81 32.34 15.16
CA LEU A 492 -13.32 32.15 13.79
C LEU A 492 -12.49 33.34 13.27
N GLN A 493 -11.89 34.12 14.17
CA GLN A 493 -10.96 35.20 13.81
C GLN A 493 -9.59 35.10 14.51
N GLN A 494 -9.22 33.93 15.05
CA GLN A 494 -7.94 33.73 15.76
C GLN A 494 -7.04 32.62 15.20
N VAL A 495 -7.35 32.03 14.03
CA VAL A 495 -6.50 30.99 13.39
C VAL A 495 -6.03 31.41 11.99
N THR A 496 -5.94 32.71 11.71
CA THR A 496 -5.41 33.22 10.43
C THR A 496 -4.30 34.27 10.55
N THR A 497 -3.82 34.56 11.77
CA THR A 497 -2.71 35.52 11.99
C THR A 497 -1.40 34.92 12.52
N GLU A 498 -1.39 33.68 13.04
CA GLU A 498 -0.14 33.03 13.51
C GLU A 498 0.62 32.28 12.39
N THR A 499 -0.09 31.80 11.36
CA THR A 499 0.55 31.02 10.27
C THR A 499 1.19 31.91 9.17
N TYR A 500 0.87 33.21 9.14
CA TYR A 500 1.46 34.15 8.15
C TYR A 500 2.72 34.88 8.65
N LYS A 501 3.17 34.64 9.90
CA LYS A 501 4.41 35.25 10.45
C LYS A 501 5.63 34.32 10.47
N ARG A 502 5.51 33.03 10.11
CA ARG A 502 6.66 32.09 10.08
C ARG A 502 7.17 31.71 8.68
N LEU A 503 6.71 32.36 7.62
CA LEU A 503 7.27 32.21 6.25
C LEU A 503 7.97 33.48 5.72
N SER A 504 8.25 34.48 6.55
CA SER A 504 8.86 35.75 6.13
C SER A 504 10.23 36.07 6.76
N PHE A 505 10.82 35.20 7.58
CA PHE A 505 12.14 35.43 8.18
C PHE A 505 13.07 34.23 7.99
N ASP A 506 13.43 33.92 6.73
CA ASP A 506 14.76 33.35 6.44
C ASP A 506 15.23 33.59 5.00
N LYS A 507 15.10 34.84 4.50
CA LYS A 507 15.72 35.25 3.24
C LYS A 507 16.41 36.62 3.29
N GLN A 508 17.00 36.95 4.43
CA GLN A 508 17.91 38.09 4.57
C GLN A 508 19.08 37.76 5.51
N ALA A 509 20.01 36.91 5.05
CA ALA A 509 21.37 36.84 5.61
C ALA A 509 22.35 36.20 4.62
N ARG A 510 22.65 36.89 3.50
CA ARG A 510 23.95 36.83 2.81
C ARG A 510 23.94 37.77 1.60
N ASN A 511 24.56 38.94 1.77
CA ASN A 511 25.51 39.53 0.81
C ASN A 511 25.83 40.95 1.27
N GLU A 512 26.96 41.12 1.94
CA GLU A 512 27.70 42.38 1.98
C GLU A 512 28.90 42.25 1.03
N PRO A 513 29.25 43.28 0.23
CA PRO A 513 30.29 43.18 -0.79
C PRO A 513 31.65 43.62 -0.25
N GLN A 514 32.68 42.77 -0.42
CA GLN A 514 34.07 43.23 -0.38
C GLN A 514 34.44 43.80 -1.76
N ARG A 515 34.79 45.09 -1.77
CA ARG A 515 35.44 45.77 -2.90
C ARG A 515 36.76 46.33 -2.38
N VAL A 516 37.82 46.05 -3.15
CA VAL A 516 39.24 46.45 -3.00
C VAL A 516 40.07 45.58 -2.07
#